data_AF-A0A373DB16-F1
#
_entry.id   AF-A0A373DB16-F1
#
_cell.length_a   1.000
_cell.length_b   1.000
_cell.length_c   1.000
_cell.angle_alpha   90.00
_cell.angle_beta   90.00
_cell.angle_gamma   90.00
#
_symmetry.space_group_name_H-M   'P 1'
#
loop_
_entity.id
_entity.type
_entity.pdbx_description
1 polymer ?
#
loop_
_entity_poly.entity_id
_entity_poly.type
_entity_poly.pdbx_seq_one_letter_code
_entity_poly.pdbx_strand_id
1 'polypeptide(L)' 'MCKAMEDLRNESYAGGRESQAKDTAVRMSEKGISVEEIAEIVGFSTDRVKKWLVTEM' A
#
# COMPACT_ATOMS: atom_id res chain seq x y z
N MET A 1 12.11 11.96 -28.20
CA MET A 1 11.84 11.44 -26.84
C MET A 1 10.36 11.10 -26.78
N CYS A 2 10.01 9.83 -27.02
CA CYS A 2 8.62 9.38 -27.09
C CYS A 2 7.94 9.53 -25.73
N LYS A 3 6.84 10.30 -25.72
CA LYS A 3 5.93 10.54 -24.61
C LYS A 3 5.38 9.25 -23.96
N ALA A 4 5.45 8.12 -24.67
CA ALA A 4 5.02 6.79 -24.24
C ALA A 4 5.87 6.14 -23.14
N MET A 5 7.10 6.63 -22.86
CA MET A 5 7.91 6.07 -21.76
C MET A 5 7.58 6.67 -20.39
N GLU A 6 6.95 7.84 -20.33
CA GLU A 6 6.66 8.54 -19.07
C GLU A 6 5.42 7.95 -18.38
N ASP A 7 4.38 7.60 -19.15
CA ASP A 7 3.17 6.95 -18.65
C ASP A 7 3.45 5.55 -18.07
N LEU A 8 4.28 4.74 -18.76
CA LEU A 8 4.64 3.39 -18.29
C LEU A 8 5.41 3.41 -16.95
N ARG A 9 6.17 4.50 -16.71
CA ARG A 9 6.94 4.72 -15.49
C ARG A 9 6.04 5.07 -14.31
N ASN A 10 4.96 5.81 -14.56
CA ASN A 10 4.04 6.28 -13.53
C ASN A 10 3.14 5.13 -13.01
N GLU A 11 2.68 4.26 -13.92
CA GLU A 11 1.80 3.13 -13.59
C GLU A 11 2.53 2.04 -12.77
N SER A 12 3.77 1.72 -13.15
CA SER A 12 4.60 0.74 -12.43
C SER A 12 5.01 1.24 -11.04
N TYR A 13 5.29 2.54 -10.89
CA TYR A 13 5.70 3.13 -9.61
C TYR A 13 4.53 3.22 -8.62
N ALA A 14 3.34 3.59 -9.10
CA ALA A 14 2.13 3.67 -8.28
C ALA A 14 1.69 2.29 -7.77
N GLY A 15 1.68 1.27 -8.66
CA GLY A 15 1.36 -0.10 -8.28
C GLY A 15 2.40 -0.71 -7.32
N GLY A 16 3.69 -0.43 -7.54
CA GLY A 16 4.77 -0.91 -6.68
C GLY A 16 4.75 -0.30 -5.28
N ARG A 17 4.35 0.98 -5.15
CA ARG A 17 4.21 1.65 -3.84
C ARG A 17 3.07 1.07 -3.02
N GLU A 18 1.94 0.80 -3.67
CA GLU A 18 0.79 0.21 -2.98
C GLU A 18 1.06 -1.24 -2.53
N SER A 19 1.71 -2.05 -3.37
CA SER A 19 2.07 -3.42 -2.99
C SER A 19 2.99 -3.45 -1.76
N GLN A 20 4.02 -2.60 -1.73
CA GLN A 20 4.93 -2.52 -0.58
C GLN A 20 4.23 -2.03 0.69
N ALA A 21 3.31 -1.08 0.55
CA ALA A 21 2.49 -0.60 1.65
C ALA A 21 1.58 -1.71 2.19
N LYS A 22 0.96 -2.51 1.31
CA LYS A 22 0.15 -3.68 1.69
C LYS A 22 0.98 -4.71 2.46
N ASP A 23 2.14 -5.12 1.95
CA ASP A 23 2.99 -6.12 2.63
C ASP A 23 3.46 -5.62 4.01
N THR A 24 3.73 -4.32 4.12
CA THR A 24 4.11 -3.70 5.38
C THR A 24 2.94 -3.66 6.36
N ALA A 25 1.73 -3.30 5.88
CA ALA A 25 0.52 -3.31 6.68
C ALA A 25 0.20 -4.70 7.24
N VAL A 26 0.29 -5.76 6.43
CA VAL A 26 0.07 -7.14 6.87
C VAL A 26 1.05 -7.53 7.97
N ARG A 27 2.36 -7.33 7.75
CA ARG A 27 3.41 -7.64 8.75
C ARG A 27 3.24 -6.87 10.07
N MET A 28 2.70 -5.65 10.02
CA MET A 28 2.46 -4.83 11.20
C MET A 28 1.19 -5.26 11.93
N SER A 29 0.15 -5.62 11.20
CA SER A 29 -1.07 -6.20 11.77
C SER A 29 -0.78 -7.52 12.50
N GLU A 30 0.09 -8.38 11.95
CA GLU A 30 0.55 -9.62 12.61
C GLU A 30 1.28 -9.36 13.95
N LYS A 31 1.88 -8.17 14.10
CA LYS A 31 2.53 -7.72 15.34
C LYS A 31 1.56 -7.06 16.33
N GLY A 32 0.27 -6.97 16.00
CA GLY A 32 -0.75 -6.34 16.83
C GLY A 32 -0.74 -4.81 16.79
N ILE A 33 -0.11 -4.20 15.77
CA ILE A 33 -0.13 -2.74 15.58
C ILE A 33 -1.53 -2.32 15.10
N SER A 34 -2.04 -1.19 15.62
CA SER A 34 -3.35 -0.66 15.25
C SER A 34 -3.41 -0.23 13.79
N VAL A 35 -4.61 -0.28 13.19
CA VAL A 35 -4.80 0.08 11.79
C VAL A 35 -4.55 1.57 11.56
N GLU A 36 -4.84 2.39 12.55
CA GLU A 36 -4.56 3.83 12.60
C GLU A 36 -3.05 4.10 12.51
N GLU A 37 -2.25 3.42 13.33
CA GLU A 37 -0.79 3.59 13.33
C GLU A 37 -0.16 3.03 12.05
N ILE A 38 -0.66 1.90 11.54
CA ILE A 38 -0.23 1.35 10.25
C ILE A 38 -0.48 2.33 9.11
N ALA A 39 -1.65 2.98 9.09
CA ALA A 39 -2.03 3.97 8.08
C ALA A 39 -1.07 5.17 8.05
N GLU A 40 -0.67 5.67 9.23
CA GLU A 40 0.35 6.72 9.34
C GLU A 40 1.71 6.25 8.80
N ILE A 41 2.15 5.03 9.16
CA ILE A 41 3.45 4.49 8.73
C ILE A 41 3.52 4.28 7.23
N VAL A 42 2.49 3.66 6.64
CA VAL A 42 2.49 3.35 5.20
C VAL A 42 2.11 4.56 4.35
N GLY A 43 1.55 5.61 4.95
CA GLY A 43 1.14 6.83 4.27
C GLY A 43 -0.12 6.66 3.42
N PHE A 44 -1.06 5.82 3.87
CA PHE A 44 -2.36 5.59 3.23
C PHE A 44 -3.49 5.81 4.23
N SER A 45 -4.72 5.95 3.74
CA SER A 45 -5.88 6.08 4.63
C SER A 45 -6.16 4.79 5.39
N THR A 46 -6.70 4.93 6.60
CA THR A 46 -7.13 3.80 7.44
C THR A 46 -8.12 2.90 6.70
N ASP A 47 -9.06 3.44 5.93
CA ASP A 47 -10.00 2.66 5.11
C ASP A 47 -9.29 1.78 4.06
N ARG A 48 -8.19 2.28 3.48
CA ARG A 48 -7.41 1.52 2.50
C ARG A 48 -6.63 0.40 3.16
N VAL A 49 -6.02 0.69 4.31
CA VAL A 49 -5.36 -0.32 5.14
C VAL A 49 -6.35 -1.39 5.62
N LYS A 50 -7.56 -1.01 6.07
CA LYS A 50 -8.62 -1.95 6.45
C LYS A 50 -8.94 -2.91 5.31
N LYS A 51 -9.12 -2.41 4.07
CA LYS A 51 -9.38 -3.27 2.90
C LYS A 51 -8.27 -4.29 2.64
N TRP A 52 -7.01 -3.90 2.84
CA TRP A 52 -5.87 -4.81 2.67
C TRP A 52 -5.84 -5.93 3.72
N LEU A 53 -6.17 -5.60 4.97
CA LEU A 53 -6.17 -6.53 6.10
C LEU A 53 -7.43 -7.40 6.16
N VAL A 54 -8.54 -6.95 5.54
CA VAL A 54 -9.81 -7.69 5.46
C VAL A 54 -9.81 -8.72 4.32
N THR A 55 -8.81 -8.72 3.43
CA THR A 55 -8.76 -9.66 2.30
C THR A 55 -8.38 -11.08 2.79
N GLU A 56 -9.43 -11.84 3.08
CA GLU A 56 -9.59 -13.31 3.14
C GLU A 56 -8.92 -14.08 4.30
N MET A 57 -9.73 -14.33 5.34
CA MET A 57 -9.85 -15.68 5.93
C MET A 57 -10.64 -16.58 4.99
#